data_AF-A0A7V0VBK5-F1
#
_entry.id   AF-A0A7V0VBK5-F1
#
_cell.length_a   1.000
_cell.length_b   1.000
_cell.length_c   1.000
_cell.angle_alpha   90.00
_cell.angle_beta   90.00
_cell.angle_gamma   90.00
#
_symmetry.space_group_name_H-M   'P 1'
#
loop_
_entity.id
_entity.type
_entity.pdbx_description
1 polymer ?
#
loop_
_entity_poly.entity_id
_entity_poly.type
_entity_poly.pdbx_seq_one_letter_code
_entity_poly.pdbx_strand_id
1 'polypeptide(L)'
;MEQKSEQHFMPCLNEHCNTFHLVDVEELNDCEKSNKSIEIFLCDDCKSRKDNFHIIQCLSCRTIIDFLPILPDETASVIYIEKCLRCGGTIEDEISFLDSFYKFLYA
;
A
#
# COMPACT_ATOMS: atom_id res chain seq x y z
N MET A 1 -31.50 -2.66 -18.22
CA MET A 1 -30.27 -2.20 -18.88
C MET A 1 -29.14 -2.60 -17.96
N GLU A 2 -28.44 -3.69 -18.27
CA GLU A 2 -27.23 -4.06 -17.53
C GLU A 2 -26.15 -3.05 -17.92
N GLN A 3 -25.78 -2.16 -17.00
CA GLN A 3 -24.59 -1.34 -17.16
C GLN A 3 -23.40 -2.31 -17.11
N LYS A 4 -22.73 -2.44 -18.25
CA LYS A 4 -21.53 -3.26 -18.36
C LYS A 4 -20.41 -2.47 -17.68
N SER A 5 -19.99 -2.91 -16.49
CA SER A 5 -18.92 -2.21 -15.78
C SER A 5 -17.61 -2.31 -16.59
N GLU A 6 -16.95 -1.17 -16.73
CA GLU A 6 -15.69 -1.07 -17.45
C GLU A 6 -14.57 -1.44 -16.47
N GLN A 7 -13.70 -2.37 -16.86
CA GLN A 7 -12.62 -2.87 -16.00
C GLN A 7 -11.26 -2.61 -16.65
N HIS A 8 -10.30 -2.16 -15.84
CA HIS A 8 -8.93 -1.93 -16.28
C HIS A 8 -7.95 -2.87 -15.58
N PHE A 9 -6.92 -3.31 -16.30
CA PHE A 9 -5.78 -3.97 -15.69
C PHE A 9 -4.85 -2.92 -15.08
N MET A 10 -4.56 -3.09 -13.79
CA MET A 10 -3.65 -2.22 -13.06
C MET A 10 -2.57 -3.04 -12.35
N PRO A 11 -1.33 -2.53 -12.27
CA PRO A 11 -0.31 -3.14 -11.43
C PRO A 11 -0.66 -2.94 -9.96
N CYS A 12 -0.35 -3.94 -9.13
CA CYS A 12 -0.45 -3.82 -7.68
C CYS A 12 0.47 -2.68 -7.16
N LEU A 13 -0.01 -1.90 -6.19
CA LEU A 13 0.77 -0.84 -5.55
C LEU A 13 1.88 -1.32 -4.62
N ASN A 14 1.89 -2.61 -4.25
CA ASN A 14 3.02 -3.20 -3.55
C ASN A 14 4.20 -3.34 -4.50
N GLU A 15 5.30 -2.65 -4.21
CA GLU A 15 6.47 -2.64 -5.09
C GLU A 15 7.15 -3.99 -5.26
N HIS A 16 6.96 -4.90 -4.30
CA HIS A 16 7.44 -6.27 -4.34
C HIS A 16 6.43 -7.23 -5.01
N CYS A 17 5.26 -6.74 -5.41
CA CYS A 17 4.23 -7.51 -6.09
C CYS A 17 4.18 -7.12 -7.58
N ASN A 18 4.47 -8.08 -8.46
CA ASN A 18 4.42 -7.90 -9.91
C ASN A 18 3.07 -8.35 -10.52
N THR A 19 2.04 -8.51 -9.70
CA THR A 19 0.72 -8.96 -10.13
C THR A 19 -0.08 -7.81 -10.71
N PHE A 20 -0.70 -8.04 -11.86
CA PHE A 20 -1.75 -7.19 -12.39
C PHE A 20 -3.11 -7.72 -11.95
N HIS A 21 -4.03 -6.84 -11.63
CA HIS A 21 -5.40 -7.21 -11.28
C HIS A 21 -6.40 -6.31 -11.99
N LEU A 22 -7.64 -6.78 -12.06
CA LEU A 22 -8.75 -6.01 -12.62
C LEU A 22 -9.24 -5.04 -11.55
N VAL A 23 -9.58 -3.84 -12.00
CA VAL A 23 -10.18 -2.78 -11.19
C VAL A 23 -11.36 -2.21 -11.93
N ASP A 24 -12.47 -2.03 -11.23
CA ASP A 24 -13.65 -1.39 -11.79
C ASP A 24 -13.42 0.12 -11.92
N VAL A 25 -13.80 0.69 -13.07
CA VAL A 25 -13.65 2.13 -13.35
C VAL A 25 -14.53 2.96 -12.40
N GLU A 26 -15.67 2.44 -11.95
CA GLU A 26 -16.50 3.13 -10.96
C GLU A 26 -15.78 3.21 -9.60
N GLU A 27 -15.14 2.12 -9.17
CA GLU A 27 -14.33 2.09 -7.95
C GLU A 27 -13.15 3.07 -8.02
N LEU A 28 -12.46 3.16 -9.17
CA LEU A 28 -11.37 4.13 -9.37
C LEU A 28 -11.86 5.57 -9.24
N ASN A 29 -12.97 5.91 -9.88
CA ASN A 29 -13.55 7.24 -9.84
C ASN A 29 -14.02 7.63 -8.42
N ASP A 30 -14.49 6.67 -7.65
CA ASP A 30 -14.89 6.88 -6.25
C ASP A 30 -13.69 6.97 -5.31
N CYS A 31 -12.60 6.27 -5.62
CA CYS A 31 -11.33 6.37 -4.90
C CYS A 31 -10.73 7.79 -5.00
N GLU A 32 -10.73 8.38 -6.20
CA GLU A 32 -10.23 9.74 -6.43
C GLU A 32 -11.01 10.79 -5.62
N LYS A 33 -12.32 10.57 -5.43
CA LYS A 33 -13.20 11.50 -4.69
C LYS A 33 -13.14 11.33 -3.17
N SER A 34 -12.83 10.12 -2.69
CA SER A 34 -13.00 9.78 -1.27
C SER A 34 -11.70 9.77 -0.45
N ASN A 35 -10.53 9.91 -1.08
CA ASN A 35 -9.22 9.62 -0.44
C ASN A 35 -9.17 8.23 0.24
N LYS A 36 -10.15 7.37 -0.05
CA LYS A 36 -10.37 6.06 0.55
C LYS A 36 -10.33 5.04 -0.57
N SER A 37 -9.13 4.58 -0.87
CA SER A 37 -8.72 3.23 -0.44
C SER A 37 -7.58 2.77 -1.33
N ILE A 38 -6.41 2.69 -0.72
CA ILE A 38 -5.24 2.00 -1.28
C ILE A 38 -5.60 0.56 -1.71
N GLU A 39 -6.64 0.00 -1.09
CA GLU A 39 -7.15 -1.34 -1.33
C GLU A 39 -7.56 -1.55 -2.78
N ILE A 40 -8.12 -0.54 -3.46
CA ILE A 40 -8.54 -0.69 -4.86
C ILE A 40 -7.35 -0.97 -5.77
N PHE A 41 -6.14 -0.56 -5.38
CA PHE A 41 -4.91 -0.78 -6.14
C PHE A 41 -4.05 -1.93 -5.61
N LEU A 42 -4.58 -2.71 -4.67
CA LEU A 42 -3.94 -3.94 -4.19
C LEU A 42 -4.57 -5.14 -4.89
N CYS A 43 -3.74 -6.09 -5.32
CA CYS A 43 -4.24 -7.40 -5.69
C CYS A 43 -4.79 -8.14 -4.45
N ASP A 44 -5.61 -9.18 -4.67
CA ASP A 44 -6.29 -9.89 -3.59
C ASP A 44 -5.31 -10.48 -2.56
N ASP A 45 -4.14 -10.97 -3.01
CA ASP A 45 -3.09 -11.49 -2.12
C ASP A 45 -2.46 -10.41 -1.23
N CYS A 46 -2.38 -9.16 -1.69
CA CYS A 46 -1.88 -8.05 -0.89
C CYS A 46 -2.99 -7.48 0.01
N LYS A 47 -4.25 -7.48 -0.46
CA LYS A 47 -5.40 -7.13 0.37
C LYS A 47 -5.53 -8.06 1.57
N SER A 48 -5.33 -9.36 1.39
CA SER A 48 -5.46 -10.34 2.48
C SER A 48 -4.39 -10.19 3.57
N ARG A 49 -3.30 -9.46 3.29
CA ARG A 49 -2.24 -9.18 4.26
C ARG A 49 -2.52 -7.94 5.11
N LYS A 50 -3.45 -7.06 4.71
CA LYS A 50 -3.69 -5.79 5.42
C LYS A 50 -4.08 -5.97 6.89
N ASP A 51 -4.72 -7.09 7.23
CA ASP A 51 -5.20 -7.36 8.59
C ASP A 51 -4.11 -7.95 9.49
N ASN A 52 -3.01 -8.45 8.91
CA ASN A 52 -1.92 -9.12 9.63
C ASN A 52 -0.60 -8.32 9.59
N PHE A 53 -0.56 -7.24 8.83
CA PHE A 53 0.64 -6.43 8.60
C PHE A 53 0.32 -4.93 8.68
N HIS A 54 1.20 -4.15 9.31
CA HIS A 54 1.29 -2.72 9.05
C HIS A 54 1.76 -2.49 7.62
N ILE A 55 1.19 -1.48 6.97
CA ILE A 55 1.51 -1.14 5.59
C ILE A 55 2.45 0.06 5.61
N ILE A 56 3.65 -0.08 5.05
CA ILE A 56 4.54 1.07 4.87
C ILE A 56 4.27 1.67 3.50
N GLN A 57 3.81 2.92 3.50
CA GLN A 57 3.41 3.64 2.31
C GLN A 57 4.20 4.94 2.14
N CYS A 58 4.61 5.21 0.91
CA CYS A 58 5.15 6.52 0.54
C CYS A 58 4.04 7.59 0.48
N LEU A 59 4.20 8.71 1.18
CA LEU A 59 3.30 9.85 1.13
C LEU A 59 3.27 10.50 -0.25
N SER A 60 4.44 10.62 -0.88
CA SER A 60 4.59 11.34 -2.14
C SER A 60 3.99 10.61 -3.34
N CYS A 61 4.09 9.28 -3.42
CA CYS A 61 3.60 8.54 -4.58
C CYS A 61 2.64 7.39 -4.24
N ARG A 62 2.27 7.22 -2.96
CA ARG A 62 1.32 6.22 -2.48
C ARG A 62 1.72 4.76 -2.72
N THR A 63 2.92 4.51 -3.22
CA THR A 63 3.49 3.15 -3.36
C THR A 63 3.61 2.50 -1.98
N ILE A 64 3.24 1.22 -1.90
CA ILE A 64 3.51 0.40 -0.72
C ILE A 64 4.92 -0.16 -0.88
N ILE A 65 5.75 0.18 0.09
CA ILE A 65 7.17 -0.17 0.15
C ILE A 65 7.31 -1.55 0.79
N ASP A 66 6.65 -1.76 1.93
CA ASP A 66 6.78 -3.02 2.66
C ASP A 66 5.57 -3.29 3.56
N PHE A 67 5.49 -4.53 4.05
CA PHE A 67 4.51 -5.03 5.00
C PHE A 67 5.20 -5.53 6.26
N LEU A 68 4.94 -4.90 7.40
CA LEU A 68 5.51 -5.31 8.69
C LEU A 68 4.53 -6.15 9.49
N PRO A 69 4.89 -7.33 10.01
CA PRO A 69 4.00 -8.11 10.86
C PRO A 69 3.48 -7.30 12.04
N ILE A 70 2.19 -7.42 12.34
CA ILE A 70 1.56 -6.81 13.52
C ILE A 70 1.84 -7.70 14.75
N LEU A 71 2.16 -7.11 15.90
CA LEU A 71 2.26 -7.85 17.16
C LEU A 71 0.87 -8.20 17.74
N PRO A 72 0.74 -9.20 18.63
CA PRO A 72 -0.58 -9.68 19.10
C PRO A 72 -1.49 -8.62 19.73
N ASP A 73 -0.92 -7.53 20.26
CA ASP A 73 -1.64 -6.43 20.92
C ASP A 73 -1.67 -5.13 20.08
N GLU A 74 -1.21 -5.20 18.83
CA GLU A 74 -1.18 -4.05 17.92
C GLU A 74 -2.35 -4.09 16.93
N THR A 75 -2.67 -2.92 16.38
CA THR A 75 -3.69 -2.79 15.33
C THR A 75 -3.02 -2.44 14.02
N ALA A 76 -3.50 -3.04 12.92
CA ALA A 76 -3.01 -2.74 11.58
C ALA A 76 -3.07 -1.24 11.32
N SER A 77 -1.95 -0.67 10.89
CA SER A 77 -1.84 0.76 10.62
C SER A 77 -1.06 1.00 9.33
N VAL A 78 -1.39 2.11 8.67
CA VAL A 78 -0.62 2.61 7.54
C VAL A 78 0.44 3.56 8.08
N ILE A 79 1.69 3.17 7.90
CA ILE A 79 2.87 3.89 8.32
C ILE A 79 3.40 4.65 7.10
N TYR A 80 3.68 5.93 7.28
CA TYR A 80 4.00 6.82 6.17
C TYR A 80 5.47 7.21 6.17
N ILE A 81 6.12 7.05 5.02
CA ILE A 81 7.44 7.66 4.74
C ILE A 81 7.26 8.83 3.78
N GLU A 82 8.08 9.87 3.89
CA GLU A 82 7.89 11.09 3.08
C GLU A 82 8.06 10.82 1.58
N LYS A 83 9.15 10.13 1.23
CA LYS A 83 9.50 9.77 -0.14
C LYS A 83 10.12 8.37 -0.18
N CYS A 84 10.04 7.75 -1.35
CA CYS A 84 10.66 6.47 -1.65
C CYS A 84 11.50 6.57 -2.91
N LEU A 85 12.32 5.55 -3.19
CA LEU A 85 13.19 5.45 -4.36
C LEU A 85 12.42 5.63 -5.67
N ARG A 86 11.15 5.21 -5.73
CA ARG A 86 10.29 5.38 -6.93
C ARG A 86 9.93 6.83 -7.26
N CYS A 87 9.91 7.74 -6.30
CA CYS A 87 9.51 9.14 -6.51
C CYS A 87 10.62 10.15 -6.17
N GLY A 88 11.87 9.68 -6.11
CA GLY A 88 13.05 10.53 -5.86
C GLY A 88 13.38 10.74 -4.38
N GLY A 89 13.00 9.81 -3.50
CA GLY A 89 13.62 9.65 -2.17
C GLY A 89 14.96 8.90 -2.26
N THR A 90 15.68 8.83 -1.15
CA THR A 90 16.92 8.04 -1.07
C THR A 90 16.72 6.71 -0.36
N ILE A 91 17.67 5.79 -0.54
CA ILE A 91 17.66 4.52 0.19
C ILE A 91 17.87 4.74 1.69
N GLU A 92 18.60 5.80 2.07
CA GLU A 92 18.76 6.15 3.49
C GLU A 92 17.44 6.61 4.12
N ASP A 93 16.57 7.30 3.38
CA ASP A 93 15.26 7.72 3.87
C ASP A 93 14.38 6.51 4.22
N GLU A 94 14.39 5.47 3.37
CA GLU A 94 13.66 4.22 3.60
C GLU A 94 14.28 3.38 4.73
N ILE A 95 15.61 3.19 4.71
CA ILE A 95 16.31 2.36 5.69
C ILE A 95 16.30 3.01 7.08
N SER A 96 16.54 4.31 7.19
CA SER A 96 16.59 5.01 8.48
C SER A 96 15.23 4.92 9.19
N PHE A 97 14.15 5.04 8.42
CA PHE A 97 12.80 4.85 8.91
C PHE A 97 12.56 3.42 9.42
N LEU A 98 12.85 2.43 8.55
CA LEU A 98 12.69 1.01 8.87
C LEU A 98 13.51 0.60 10.11
N ASP A 99 14.79 0.95 10.17
CA ASP A 99 15.69 0.59 11.27
C ASP A 99 15.26 1.20 12.60
N SER A 100 14.81 2.47 12.59
CA SER A 100 14.27 3.12 13.79
C SER A 100 12.98 2.44 14.27
N PHE A 101 12.12 2.03 13.34
CA PHE A 101 10.86 1.36 13.65
C PHE A 101 11.06 -0.06 14.15
N TYR A 102 11.93 -0.85 13.51
CA TYR A 102 12.31 -2.18 13.99
C TYR A 102 12.97 -2.12 15.37
N LYS A 103 13.84 -1.13 15.62
CA LYS A 103 14.39 -0.92 16.96
C LYS A 103 13.32 -0.57 17.99
N PHE A 104 12.29 0.18 17.62
CA PHE A 104 11.20 0.49 18.54
C PHE A 104 10.35 -0.74 18.88
N LEU A 105 10.09 -1.61 17.91
CA LEU A 105 9.24 -2.80 18.10
C LEU A 105 9.95 -3.96 18.80
N TYR A 106 11.27 -4.10 18.63
CA TYR A 106 12.03 -5.26 19.10
C TYR A 106 13.09 -4.95 20.17
N ALA A 107 13.09 -3.75 20.76
CA ALA A 107 13.93 -3.39 21.91
C ALA A 107 13.17 -3.53 23.25
#